data_AF-A0A4Z1JC64-F1
#
_entry.id   AF-A0A4Z1JC64-F1
#
_cell.length_a   1.000
_cell.length_b   1.000
_cell.length_c   1.000
_cell.angle_alpha   90.00
_cell.angle_beta   90.00
_cell.angle_gamma   90.00
#
_symmetry.space_group_name_H-M   'P 1'
#
loop_
_entity.id
_entity.type
_entity.pdbx_description
1 polymer ?
#
loop_
_entity_poly.entity_id
_entity_poly.type
_entity_poly.pdbx_seq_one_letter_code
_entity_poly.pdbx_strand_id
1 'polypeptide(L)'
;MKISSCGIHGFHETVGIDSDVLLFHWKLESDREGEKQDAYQVIVRKGSSSGEVLWDSGRCDGPQQRNIRCKPQGGFESCTYYVWEVTSWNQHGETCEKSSDFFTAYPRSDHLPPLSMNQTYMPHTALIFRTWFEDMDNKWKAWWIGDGGEKPLYLRKTITLERKPTRAVAFVCGLGHHQFRVNGQAASEHVLDPGWTDYHTTVQYVAHDVTERLSVGENVLGAHIGNGFYAGDQGDRFFWPKYEDNTYVRYGNELCFFAELHLSYEDGSHVVEISDDKWRVAPSATLLANIYASETHDRRLYPIGWDAPGFDDSSWKPAKGLTGPRGALKYQSQPPVVLHETSTPIKETSPRPGTICLDLGQNSSIMTEIEVEGEAGSEIIIRYGETTYEDGTICMPDPLFKEFETKVYSKFILAGTGGKEHWTPDFCFTSARYIQISWRLALIIRRNSIIIRIVEDLVSLSYRDKSNI
;
A
#
# COMPACT_ATOMS: atom_id res chain seq x y z
N MET A 1 29.92 23.63 -2.02
CA MET A 1 29.08 22.59 -1.38
C MET A 1 27.60 22.85 -1.64
N LYS A 2 26.77 21.81 -1.81
CA LYS A 2 25.30 21.88 -1.89
C LYS A 2 24.66 20.69 -1.15
N ILE A 3 23.42 20.84 -0.70
CA ILE A 3 22.63 19.74 -0.13
C ILE A 3 21.89 19.02 -1.28
N SER A 4 22.29 17.81 -1.63
CA SER A 4 21.69 17.09 -2.78
C SER A 4 20.41 16.37 -2.41
N SER A 5 20.30 15.83 -1.20
CA SER A 5 19.05 15.27 -0.65
C SER A 5 18.96 15.49 0.85
N CYS A 6 17.73 15.53 1.35
CA CYS A 6 17.43 15.58 2.79
C CYS A 6 16.19 14.73 3.05
N GLY A 7 16.02 14.29 4.30
CA GLY A 7 14.92 13.43 4.68
C GLY A 7 14.84 13.20 6.18
N ILE A 8 13.85 12.41 6.58
CA ILE A 8 13.60 12.02 7.96
C ILE A 8 13.90 10.53 8.07
N HIS A 9 14.92 10.19 8.85
CA HIS A 9 15.50 8.86 8.93
C HIS A 9 14.48 7.84 9.43
N GLY A 10 14.44 6.69 8.77
CA GLY A 10 13.54 5.60 9.08
C GLY A 10 12.15 5.73 8.44
N PHE A 11 11.85 6.83 7.74
CA PHE A 11 10.56 7.01 7.06
C PHE A 11 10.78 7.13 5.54
N HIS A 12 10.09 6.29 4.79
CA HIS A 12 10.06 6.39 3.33
C HIS A 12 9.18 7.54 2.87
N GLU A 13 7.89 7.52 3.21
CA GLU A 13 7.00 8.67 3.02
C GLU A 13 7.14 9.63 4.20
N THR A 14 6.96 10.93 3.96
CA THR A 14 6.92 11.94 5.02
C THR A 14 5.50 12.39 5.34
N VAL A 15 4.50 11.70 4.80
CA VAL A 15 3.08 11.95 5.08
C VAL A 15 2.58 10.92 6.08
N GLY A 16 1.86 11.37 7.10
CA GLY A 16 1.27 10.51 8.13
C GLY A 16 2.24 9.97 9.17
N ILE A 17 3.32 10.70 9.50
CA ILE A 17 4.28 10.29 10.53
C ILE A 17 3.61 10.30 11.92
N ASP A 18 3.70 9.20 12.67
CA ASP A 18 3.16 9.02 14.02
C ASP A 18 4.26 8.96 15.11
N SER A 19 5.33 9.74 14.93
CA SER A 19 6.43 9.82 15.89
C SER A 19 6.61 11.23 16.43
N ASP A 20 6.75 11.33 17.75
CA ASP A 20 7.12 12.57 18.45
C ASP A 20 8.63 12.85 18.46
N VAL A 21 9.43 11.93 17.91
CA VAL A 21 10.87 12.10 17.75
C VAL A 21 11.22 11.87 16.29
N LEU A 22 11.73 12.91 15.64
CA LEU A 22 12.18 12.85 14.26
C LEU A 22 13.71 12.87 14.22
N LEU A 23 14.26 12.18 13.24
CA LEU A 23 15.71 12.07 13.03
C LEU A 23 16.04 12.63 11.66
N PHE A 24 16.46 13.88 11.57
CA PHE A 24 16.78 14.48 10.27
C PHE A 24 18.11 13.98 9.71
N HIS A 25 18.20 13.91 8.39
CA HIS A 25 19.44 13.69 7.68
C HIS A 25 19.52 14.47 6.37
N TRP A 26 20.73 14.65 5.87
CA TRP A 26 20.99 15.22 4.56
C TRP A 26 22.27 14.66 3.94
N LYS A 27 22.42 14.85 2.63
CA LYS A 27 23.58 14.48 1.84
C LYS A 27 24.18 15.73 1.21
N LEU A 28 25.49 15.88 1.34
CA LEU A 28 26.25 16.97 0.74
C LEU A 28 26.97 16.51 -0.53
N GLU A 29 27.05 17.41 -1.49
CA GLU A 29 27.84 17.26 -2.72
C GLU A 29 28.71 18.51 -2.93
N SER A 30 29.92 18.30 -3.44
CA SER A 30 30.86 19.38 -3.76
C SER A 30 31.81 18.93 -4.86
N ASP A 31 32.17 19.87 -5.74
CA ASP A 31 33.22 19.67 -6.73
C ASP A 31 34.62 19.98 -6.17
N ARG A 32 34.69 20.55 -4.96
CA ARG A 32 35.95 20.84 -4.26
C ARG A 32 36.39 19.60 -3.48
N GLU A 33 37.63 19.17 -3.70
CA GLU A 33 38.25 18.10 -2.94
C GLU A 33 38.42 18.49 -1.46
N GLY A 34 38.14 17.56 -0.55
CA GLY A 34 38.27 17.78 0.89
C GLY A 34 37.20 18.69 1.51
N GLU A 35 36.16 19.07 0.76
CA GLU A 35 35.05 19.86 1.28
C GLU A 35 34.33 19.13 2.41
N LYS A 36 34.08 19.83 3.52
CA LYS A 36 33.41 19.29 4.69
C LYS A 36 32.43 20.28 5.31
N GLN A 37 31.42 19.75 5.98
CA GLN A 37 30.57 20.53 6.86
C GLN A 37 31.29 20.80 8.19
N ASP A 38 31.29 22.05 8.62
CA ASP A 38 31.81 22.48 9.92
C ASP A 38 30.69 22.85 10.91
N ALA A 39 29.51 23.25 10.44
CA ALA A 39 28.34 23.47 11.28
C ALA A 39 27.03 23.24 10.51
N TYR A 40 25.93 23.09 11.24
CA TYR A 40 24.58 23.03 10.69
C TYR A 40 23.56 23.69 11.61
N GLN A 41 22.37 23.98 11.07
CA GLN A 41 21.20 24.41 11.82
C GLN A 41 19.98 23.82 11.14
N VAL A 42 19.05 23.29 11.93
CA VAL A 42 17.78 22.76 11.45
C VAL A 42 16.66 23.51 12.14
N ILE A 43 15.75 24.07 11.35
CA ILE A 43 14.58 24.80 11.82
C ILE A 43 13.33 24.10 11.32
N VAL A 44 12.39 23.80 12.22
CA VAL A 44 11.08 23.22 11.92
C VAL A 44 10.01 24.25 12.21
N ARG A 45 9.14 24.48 11.21
CA ARG A 45 8.05 25.46 11.24
C ARG A 45 6.70 24.79 10.99
N LYS A 46 5.67 25.27 11.67
CA LYS A 46 4.30 24.79 11.49
C LYS A 46 3.66 25.41 10.25
N GLY A 47 3.05 24.59 9.40
CA GLY A 47 2.20 24.98 8.27
C GLY A 47 2.92 25.52 7.04
N SER A 48 3.92 26.39 7.17
CA SER A 48 4.66 26.92 6.03
C SER A 48 6.06 27.36 6.40
N SER A 49 6.87 27.71 5.39
CA SER A 49 8.21 28.30 5.60
C SER A 49 8.17 29.65 6.32
N SER A 50 7.05 30.37 6.29
CA SER A 50 6.81 31.60 7.05
C SER A 50 6.06 31.38 8.37
N GLY A 51 5.76 30.12 8.71
CA GLY A 51 5.02 29.75 9.89
C GLY A 51 5.82 29.89 11.20
N GLU A 52 5.14 29.60 12.31
CA GLU A 52 5.72 29.61 13.64
C GLU A 52 6.86 28.58 13.74
N VAL A 53 8.00 28.99 14.30
CA VAL A 53 9.13 28.10 14.60
C VAL A 53 8.75 27.21 15.79
N LEU A 54 8.52 25.93 15.52
CA LEU A 54 8.23 24.92 16.54
C LEU A 54 9.52 24.42 17.21
N TRP A 55 10.59 24.30 16.43
CA TRP A 55 11.87 23.82 16.92
C TRP A 55 13.03 24.40 16.10
N ASP A 56 14.10 24.77 16.79
CA ASP A 56 15.34 25.24 16.20
C ASP A 56 16.49 24.56 16.94
N SER A 57 17.36 23.86 16.20
CA SER A 57 18.56 23.25 16.79
C SER A 57 19.56 24.29 17.31
N GLY A 58 19.44 25.55 16.87
CA GLY A 58 20.52 26.51 16.87
C GLY A 58 21.65 26.07 15.95
N ARG A 59 22.67 26.93 15.82
CA ARG A 59 23.91 26.57 15.12
C ARG A 59 24.66 25.52 15.93
N CYS A 60 24.75 24.32 15.37
CA CYS A 60 25.46 23.18 15.92
C CYS A 60 26.80 23.04 15.19
N ASP A 61 27.92 23.18 15.91
CA ASP A 61 29.23 22.92 15.35
C ASP A 61 29.45 21.40 15.20
N GLY A 62 29.89 20.98 14.02
CA GLY A 62 30.30 19.61 13.73
C GLY A 62 29.86 19.05 12.36
N PRO A 63 30.42 17.89 11.98
CA PRO A 63 30.23 17.29 10.66
C PRO A 63 28.98 16.40 10.57
N GLN A 64 28.15 16.33 11.62
CA GLN A 64 27.01 15.42 11.68
C GLN A 64 25.97 15.79 10.61
N GLN A 65 25.54 14.80 9.83
CA GLN A 65 24.56 14.94 8.74
C GLN A 65 23.41 13.92 8.86
N ARG A 66 23.41 13.10 9.93
CA ARG A 66 22.48 11.99 10.13
C ARG A 66 22.10 11.90 11.60
N ASN A 67 20.91 11.38 11.87
CA ASN A 67 20.37 11.17 13.22
C ASN A 67 20.30 12.48 14.02
N ILE A 68 20.01 13.59 13.35
CA ILE A 68 19.82 14.88 14.03
C ILE A 68 18.46 14.84 14.71
N ARG A 69 18.50 14.66 16.03
CA ARG A 69 17.32 14.39 16.84
C ARG A 69 16.51 15.66 17.09
N CYS A 70 15.32 15.71 16.52
CA CYS A 70 14.31 16.73 16.77
C CYS A 70 13.25 16.19 17.73
N LYS A 71 13.05 16.92 18.83
CA LYS A 71 12.01 16.64 19.83
C LYS A 71 11.52 17.97 20.41
N PRO A 72 10.46 18.57 19.83
CA PRO A 72 9.83 19.77 20.39
C PRO A 72 9.32 19.51 21.82
N GLN A 73 9.34 20.52 22.68
CA GLN A 73 8.93 20.37 24.08
C GLN A 73 7.46 19.94 24.23
N GLY A 74 6.58 20.45 23.36
CA GLY A 74 5.17 20.07 23.29
C GLY A 74 4.85 18.89 22.36
N GLY A 75 5.87 18.26 21.76
CA GLY A 75 5.69 17.28 20.69
C GLY A 75 5.17 17.90 19.38
N PHE A 76 4.82 17.05 18.42
CA PHE A 76 4.14 17.50 17.21
C PHE A 76 2.63 17.43 17.39
N GLU A 77 1.91 18.38 16.82
CA GLU A 77 0.44 18.33 16.77
C GLU A 77 0.00 17.22 15.82
N SER A 78 -1.16 16.63 16.11
CA SER A 78 -1.74 15.60 15.25
C SER A 78 -2.28 16.21 13.95
N CYS A 79 -2.25 15.44 12.85
CA CYS A 79 -2.84 15.81 11.57
C CYS A 79 -2.37 17.17 11.06
N THR A 80 -1.09 17.48 11.28
CA THR A 80 -0.54 18.82 11.09
C THR A 80 0.61 18.80 10.10
N TYR A 81 0.65 19.84 9.27
CA TYR A 81 1.70 20.05 8.31
C TYR A 81 2.88 20.84 8.89
N TYR A 82 4.09 20.42 8.54
CA TYR A 82 5.32 21.07 8.94
C TYR A 82 6.28 21.21 7.76
N VAL A 83 7.02 22.32 7.75
CA VAL A 83 8.15 22.55 6.85
C VAL A 83 9.40 22.60 7.70
N TRP A 84 10.45 21.92 7.28
CA TRP A 84 11.75 22.01 7.92
C TRP A 84 12.82 22.41 6.91
N GLU A 85 13.83 23.10 7.42
CA GLU A 85 14.93 23.63 6.64
C GLU A 85 16.23 23.29 7.34
N VAL A 86 17.22 22.89 6.56
CA VAL A 86 18.60 22.71 7.01
C VAL A 86 19.50 23.72 6.32
N THR A 87 20.26 24.46 7.12
CA THR A 87 21.40 25.27 6.69
C THR A 87 22.68 24.55 7.10
N SER A 88 23.62 24.41 6.18
CA SER A 88 24.93 23.78 6.39
C SER A 88 26.04 24.77 6.05
N TRP A 89 27.03 24.88 6.93
CA TRP A 89 28.23 25.71 6.73
C TRP A 89 29.43 24.83 6.44
N ASN A 90 30.23 25.20 5.44
CA ASN A 90 31.51 24.54 5.17
C ASN A 90 32.67 25.16 5.97
N GLN A 91 33.87 24.58 5.81
CA GLN A 91 35.10 25.08 6.43
C GLN A 91 35.56 26.48 6.00
N HIS A 92 34.91 27.06 4.98
CA HIS A 92 35.18 28.41 4.48
C HIS A 92 34.14 29.42 4.97
N GLY A 93 33.15 29.00 5.76
CA GLY A 93 32.03 29.83 6.20
C GLY A 93 30.96 30.07 5.13
N GLU A 94 31.03 29.40 3.98
CA GLU A 94 30.00 29.42 2.95
C GLU A 94 28.82 28.53 3.38
N THR A 95 27.59 28.95 3.05
CA THR A 95 26.36 28.21 3.39
C THR A 95 25.72 27.54 2.20
N CYS A 96 25.01 26.45 2.46
CA CYS A 96 23.98 25.92 1.56
C CYS A 96 22.75 25.50 2.35
N GLU A 97 21.59 25.57 1.71
CA GLU A 97 20.29 25.38 2.35
C GLU A 97 19.40 24.44 1.54
N LYS A 98 18.53 23.71 2.24
CA LYS A 98 17.49 22.90 1.62
C LYS A 98 16.31 22.73 2.56
N SER A 99 15.11 22.87 2.02
CA SER A 99 13.86 22.62 2.74
C SER A 99 13.21 21.30 2.29
N SER A 100 12.43 20.73 3.20
CA SER A 100 11.55 19.58 2.96
C SER A 100 10.37 19.68 3.93
N ASP A 101 9.38 18.83 3.75
CA ASP A 101 8.13 18.91 4.47
C ASP A 101 7.65 17.53 4.93
N PHE A 102 6.78 17.54 5.93
CA PHE A 102 6.15 16.34 6.45
C PHE A 102 4.78 16.64 7.04
N PHE A 103 3.93 15.62 7.09
CA PHE A 103 2.61 15.67 7.70
C PHE A 103 2.53 14.63 8.80
N THR A 104 2.06 15.02 9.98
CA THR A 104 1.88 14.09 11.10
C THR A 104 0.53 13.39 11.04
N ALA A 105 0.47 12.15 11.50
CA ALA A 105 -0.78 11.47 11.84
C ALA A 105 -1.12 11.74 13.31
N TYR A 106 -1.12 10.73 14.16
CA TYR A 106 -1.38 10.86 15.59
C TYR A 106 -0.18 10.39 16.43
N PRO A 107 0.86 11.23 16.63
CA PRO A 107 2.11 10.83 17.30
C PRO A 107 1.97 10.28 18.72
N ARG A 108 0.85 10.62 19.38
CA ARG A 108 0.55 10.25 20.77
C ARG A 108 -0.73 9.40 20.90
N SER A 109 -1.18 8.77 19.82
CA SER A 109 -2.29 7.83 19.91
C SER A 109 -1.82 6.50 20.50
N ASP A 110 -2.04 6.33 21.81
CA ASP A 110 -1.73 5.08 22.52
C ASP A 110 -2.91 4.09 22.56
N HIS A 111 -4.07 4.50 22.06
CA HIS A 111 -5.30 3.71 22.09
C HIS A 111 -5.67 3.15 20.72
N LEU A 112 -6.25 1.95 20.74
CA LEU A 112 -6.89 1.38 19.56
C LEU A 112 -8.03 2.30 19.11
N PRO A 113 -8.34 2.32 17.80
CA PRO A 113 -9.52 3.00 17.30
C PRO A 113 -10.79 2.68 18.11
N PRO A 114 -11.69 3.66 18.27
CA PRO A 114 -12.75 3.63 19.27
C PRO A 114 -13.81 2.53 19.08
N LEU A 115 -13.86 1.84 17.93
CA LEU A 115 -14.73 0.67 17.75
C LEU A 115 -13.97 -0.64 17.87
N SER A 116 -14.02 -1.21 19.07
CA SER A 116 -13.89 -2.65 19.29
C SER A 116 -15.20 -3.15 19.87
N MET A 117 -16.07 -3.69 19.01
CA MET A 117 -17.45 -4.05 19.35
C MET A 117 -17.53 -5.28 20.26
N ASN A 118 -17.49 -5.06 21.57
CA ASN A 118 -18.25 -5.91 22.48
C ASN A 118 -19.52 -5.18 22.93
N GLN A 119 -20.33 -4.75 21.95
CA GLN A 119 -21.56 -3.97 22.16
C GLN A 119 -22.68 -4.76 22.85
N THR A 120 -22.56 -6.09 22.95
CA THR A 120 -23.54 -6.94 23.66
C THR A 120 -23.64 -6.60 25.15
N TYR A 121 -22.57 -6.07 25.75
CA TYR A 121 -22.50 -5.83 27.20
C TYR A 121 -22.27 -4.37 27.61
N MET A 122 -21.84 -3.48 26.70
CA MET A 122 -21.61 -2.06 27.02
C MET A 122 -21.90 -1.13 25.83
N PRO A 123 -23.07 -0.45 25.78
CA PRO A 123 -23.31 0.62 24.83
C PRO A 123 -22.40 1.84 25.12
N HIS A 124 -22.08 2.65 24.12
CA HIS A 124 -21.23 3.86 24.28
C HIS A 124 -21.76 4.83 25.35
N THR A 125 -23.06 4.83 25.63
CA THR A 125 -23.68 5.60 26.71
C THR A 125 -23.23 5.18 28.11
N ALA A 126 -22.66 3.98 28.27
CA ALA A 126 -22.09 3.48 29.52
C ALA A 126 -20.62 3.92 29.75
N LEU A 127 -20.00 4.63 28.80
CA LEU A 127 -18.58 5.01 28.81
C LEU A 127 -18.30 6.47 29.24
N ILE A 128 -19.20 7.11 30.01
CA ILE A 128 -19.05 8.48 30.53
C ILE A 128 -17.67 8.75 31.16
N PHE A 129 -17.01 7.72 31.72
CA PHE A 129 -15.69 7.85 32.34
C PHE A 129 -14.50 7.80 31.36
N ARG A 130 -14.62 7.23 30.17
CA ARG A 130 -13.50 7.19 29.19
C ARG A 130 -13.30 8.53 28.50
N THR A 131 -14.40 9.18 28.10
CA THR A 131 -14.37 10.47 27.38
C THR A 131 -13.73 11.61 28.14
N TRP A 132 -13.59 11.53 29.47
CA TRP A 132 -12.97 12.59 30.28
C TRP A 132 -11.43 12.53 30.34
N PHE A 133 -10.84 11.38 30.00
CA PHE A 133 -9.39 11.18 30.01
C PHE A 133 -8.81 10.98 28.59
N GLU A 134 -9.65 10.96 27.57
CA GLU A 134 -9.22 10.81 26.18
C GLU A 134 -8.71 12.15 25.61
N ASP A 135 -7.50 12.11 25.07
CA ASP A 135 -6.95 13.18 24.25
C ASP A 135 -7.65 13.18 22.88
N MET A 136 -8.70 13.99 22.77
CA MET A 136 -9.56 14.08 21.58
C MET A 136 -8.80 14.48 20.31
N ASP A 137 -7.76 15.28 20.45
CA ASP A 137 -6.98 15.78 19.32
C ASP A 137 -5.99 14.72 18.84
N ASN A 138 -5.53 13.84 19.74
CA ASN A 138 -4.56 12.78 19.45
C ASN A 138 -5.20 11.38 19.32
N LYS A 139 -6.50 11.30 19.01
CA LYS A 139 -7.21 10.02 18.82
C LYS A 139 -7.74 9.80 17.40
N TRP A 140 -7.68 8.54 16.98
CA TRP A 140 -8.42 7.99 15.85
C TRP A 140 -9.94 8.10 16.08
N LYS A 141 -10.65 8.45 15.03
CA LYS A 141 -12.09 8.74 14.94
C LYS A 141 -12.83 7.70 14.09
N ALA A 142 -12.13 7.08 13.14
CA ALA A 142 -12.69 6.10 12.22
C ALA A 142 -13.04 4.77 12.87
N TRP A 143 -13.90 4.02 12.17
CA TRP A 143 -14.41 2.73 12.60
C TRP A 143 -13.74 1.64 11.76
N TRP A 144 -13.44 0.51 12.38
CA TRP A 144 -13.20 -0.69 11.59
C TRP A 144 -14.52 -1.10 10.95
N ILE A 145 -14.55 -1.20 9.62
CA ILE A 145 -15.74 -1.56 8.86
C ILE A 145 -15.48 -2.72 7.89
N GLY A 146 -16.53 -3.42 7.51
CA GLY A 146 -16.49 -4.47 6.49
C GLY A 146 -17.84 -5.12 6.28
N ASP A 147 -17.88 -6.25 5.57
CA ASP A 147 -19.13 -7.02 5.38
C ASP A 147 -19.42 -7.97 6.56
N GLY A 148 -18.37 -8.47 7.24
CA GLY A 148 -18.49 -9.45 8.33
C GLY A 148 -18.51 -10.92 7.87
N GLY A 149 -18.17 -11.19 6.61
CA GLY A 149 -18.06 -12.56 6.11
C GLY A 149 -17.47 -12.66 4.70
N GLU A 150 -17.85 -11.75 3.80
CA GLU A 150 -17.32 -11.74 2.43
C GLU A 150 -15.81 -11.49 2.39
N LYS A 151 -15.12 -12.21 1.49
CA LYS A 151 -13.69 -12.09 1.24
C LYS A 151 -13.33 -12.54 -0.16
N PRO A 152 -12.53 -11.78 -0.93
CA PRO A 152 -12.25 -10.33 -0.85
C PRO A 152 -13.51 -9.45 -1.03
N LEU A 153 -13.41 -8.14 -0.78
CA LEU A 153 -14.55 -7.22 -0.89
C LEU A 153 -14.17 -5.81 -1.37
N TYR A 154 -15.13 -5.10 -1.99
CA TYR A 154 -15.04 -3.68 -2.31
C TYR A 154 -15.78 -2.85 -1.26
N LEU A 155 -15.25 -1.69 -0.89
CA LEU A 155 -15.95 -0.66 -0.14
C LEU A 155 -15.90 0.67 -0.87
N ARG A 156 -17.00 1.42 -0.88
CA ARG A 156 -17.05 2.79 -1.42
C ARG A 156 -17.81 3.76 -0.52
N LYS A 157 -17.44 5.03 -0.57
CA LYS A 157 -18.20 6.14 0.01
C LYS A 157 -18.16 7.35 -0.91
N THR A 158 -19.34 7.90 -1.18
CA THR A 158 -19.47 9.19 -1.85
C THR A 158 -19.40 10.31 -0.81
N ILE A 159 -18.59 11.33 -1.08
CA ILE A 159 -18.50 12.57 -0.29
C ILE A 159 -18.78 13.76 -1.21
N THR A 160 -19.30 14.86 -0.65
CA THR A 160 -19.54 16.10 -1.40
C THR A 160 -18.73 17.23 -0.80
N LEU A 161 -17.90 17.87 -1.61
CA LEU A 161 -17.05 18.98 -1.19
C LEU A 161 -17.60 20.31 -1.70
N GLU A 162 -17.95 21.22 -0.80
CA GLU A 162 -18.45 22.56 -1.18
C GLU A 162 -17.34 23.44 -1.79
N ARG A 163 -16.08 23.18 -1.43
CA ARG A 163 -14.89 23.87 -1.92
C ARG A 163 -13.69 22.92 -1.93
N LYS A 164 -12.68 23.21 -2.75
CA LYS A 164 -11.46 22.39 -2.83
C LYS A 164 -10.62 22.58 -1.55
N PRO A 165 -10.20 21.50 -0.88
CA PRO A 165 -9.27 21.61 0.25
C PRO A 165 -7.90 22.11 -0.24
N THR A 166 -7.19 22.84 0.62
CA THR A 166 -5.78 23.18 0.38
C THR A 166 -4.87 21.97 0.55
N ARG A 167 -5.31 21.00 1.36
CA ARG A 167 -4.67 19.69 1.48
C ARG A 167 -5.66 18.60 1.86
N ALA A 168 -5.50 17.42 1.29
CA ALA A 168 -6.25 16.22 1.63
C ALA A 168 -5.31 15.03 1.83
N VAL A 169 -5.23 14.52 3.06
CA VAL A 169 -4.39 13.36 3.41
C VAL A 169 -5.27 12.22 3.91
N ALA A 170 -5.18 11.06 3.25
CA ALA A 170 -5.88 9.86 3.66
C ALA A 170 -4.94 8.94 4.45
N PHE A 171 -5.33 8.55 5.67
CA PHE A 171 -4.73 7.44 6.41
C PHE A 171 -5.57 6.20 6.18
N VAL A 172 -4.97 5.12 5.69
CA VAL A 172 -5.69 3.95 5.20
C VAL A 172 -5.06 2.66 5.72
N CYS A 173 -5.91 1.75 6.19
CA CYS A 173 -5.52 0.42 6.62
C CYS A 173 -6.60 -0.59 6.25
N GLY A 174 -6.32 -1.46 5.27
CA GLY A 174 -7.06 -2.69 5.06
C GLY A 174 -6.30 -3.88 5.61
N LEU A 175 -6.92 -4.66 6.50
CA LEU A 175 -6.26 -5.81 7.11
C LEU A 175 -6.17 -6.98 6.14
N GLY A 176 -4.94 -7.39 5.85
CA GLY A 176 -4.63 -8.24 4.71
C GLY A 176 -3.84 -7.39 3.73
N HIS A 177 -4.42 -7.09 2.57
CA HIS A 177 -3.91 -6.06 1.67
C HIS A 177 -5.06 -5.18 1.19
N HIS A 178 -4.76 -3.98 0.71
CA HIS A 178 -5.72 -3.06 0.14
C HIS A 178 -5.20 -2.31 -1.08
N GLN A 179 -6.13 -1.86 -1.91
CA GLN A 179 -5.91 -0.82 -2.91
C GLN A 179 -6.85 0.34 -2.61
N PHE A 180 -6.32 1.51 -2.30
CA PHE A 180 -7.11 2.72 -2.08
C PHE A 180 -7.21 3.57 -3.34
N ARG A 181 -8.42 4.06 -3.63
CA ARG A 181 -8.75 4.76 -4.87
C ARG A 181 -9.59 6.00 -4.58
N VAL A 182 -9.37 7.04 -5.38
CA VAL A 182 -10.10 8.31 -5.31
C VAL A 182 -10.49 8.70 -6.73
N ASN A 183 -11.79 8.86 -6.98
CA ASN A 183 -12.34 9.30 -8.26
C ASN A 183 -11.85 8.49 -9.47
N GLY A 184 -11.87 7.16 -9.36
CA GLY A 184 -11.45 6.24 -10.43
C GLY A 184 -9.95 5.96 -10.51
N GLN A 185 -9.13 6.66 -9.71
CA GLN A 185 -7.66 6.60 -9.78
C GLN A 185 -7.07 6.02 -8.49
N ALA A 186 -5.96 5.28 -8.60
CA ALA A 186 -5.21 4.82 -7.44
C ALA A 186 -4.65 6.02 -6.63
N ALA A 187 -4.65 5.89 -5.30
CA ALA A 187 -4.15 6.93 -4.41
C ALA A 187 -2.61 7.07 -4.47
N SER A 188 -1.90 5.96 -4.68
CA SER A 188 -0.45 5.88 -4.90
C SER A 188 -0.12 4.79 -5.93
N GLU A 189 1.17 4.59 -6.20
CA GLU A 189 1.70 3.48 -7.00
C GLU A 189 2.01 2.24 -6.15
N HIS A 190 1.70 2.28 -4.86
CA HIS A 190 1.95 1.18 -3.94
C HIS A 190 1.06 -0.02 -4.31
N VAL A 191 1.61 -1.22 -4.12
CA VAL A 191 0.88 -2.48 -4.24
C VAL A 191 1.04 -3.28 -2.97
N LEU A 192 0.12 -4.20 -2.67
CA LEU A 192 0.20 -5.09 -1.51
C LEU A 192 0.30 -4.36 -0.15
N ASP A 193 -0.15 -3.11 -0.06
CA ASP A 193 -0.20 -2.39 1.20
C ASP A 193 -1.28 -2.94 2.13
N PRO A 194 -1.15 -2.84 3.46
CA PRO A 194 0.05 -2.42 4.18
C PRO A 194 1.03 -3.58 4.37
N GLY A 195 2.21 -3.31 4.93
CA GLY A 195 3.20 -4.32 5.27
C GLY A 195 2.69 -5.41 6.23
N TRP A 196 3.29 -6.61 6.11
CA TRP A 196 2.96 -7.74 6.97
C TRP A 196 3.59 -7.61 8.36
N THR A 197 2.75 -7.46 9.38
CA THR A 197 3.12 -7.41 10.80
C THR A 197 2.42 -8.50 11.62
N ASP A 198 2.81 -8.64 12.89
CA ASP A 198 1.94 -9.30 13.87
C ASP A 198 0.76 -8.37 14.21
N TYR A 199 -0.38 -8.61 13.54
CA TYR A 199 -1.61 -7.82 13.71
C TYR A 199 -2.18 -7.85 15.14
N HIS A 200 -1.67 -8.70 16.04
CA HIS A 200 -2.05 -8.65 17.45
C HIS A 200 -1.30 -7.60 18.26
N THR A 201 -0.18 -7.09 17.74
CA THR A 201 0.67 -6.10 18.42
C THR A 201 0.77 -4.79 17.64
N THR A 202 0.93 -4.88 16.32
CA THR A 202 1.13 -3.72 15.44
C THR A 202 0.34 -3.91 14.15
N VAL A 203 -0.36 -2.86 13.72
CA VAL A 203 -1.14 -2.83 12.49
C VAL A 203 -0.70 -1.60 11.72
N GLN A 204 -0.19 -1.79 10.52
CA GLN A 204 0.32 -0.66 9.75
C GLN A 204 -0.79 0.05 8.97
N TYR A 205 -0.77 1.38 8.98
CA TYR A 205 -1.51 2.21 8.04
C TYR A 205 -0.55 2.90 7.08
N VAL A 206 -1.06 3.23 5.90
CA VAL A 206 -0.37 3.99 4.88
C VAL A 206 -1.05 5.34 4.73
N ALA A 207 -0.28 6.38 4.44
CA ALA A 207 -0.80 7.71 4.24
C ALA A 207 -0.62 8.14 2.78
N HIS A 208 -1.65 8.76 2.20
CA HIS A 208 -1.63 9.24 0.83
C HIS A 208 -2.05 10.71 0.77
N ASP A 209 -1.26 11.54 0.10
CA ASP A 209 -1.70 12.88 -0.28
C ASP A 209 -2.58 12.79 -1.53
N VAL A 210 -3.88 13.00 -1.33
CA VAL A 210 -4.91 12.90 -2.37
C VAL A 210 -5.46 14.26 -2.77
N THR A 211 -4.77 15.36 -2.40
CA THR A 211 -5.20 16.74 -2.64
C THR A 211 -5.59 16.99 -4.10
N GLU A 212 -4.75 16.57 -5.04
CA GLU A 212 -4.98 16.77 -6.47
C GLU A 212 -5.96 15.79 -7.10
N ARG A 213 -6.39 14.76 -6.35
CA ARG A 213 -7.39 13.79 -6.82
C ARG A 213 -8.81 14.22 -6.48
N LEU A 214 -8.98 15.21 -5.60
CA LEU A 214 -10.29 15.71 -5.19
C LEU A 214 -10.70 16.96 -5.97
N SER A 215 -12.00 17.09 -6.20
CA SER A 215 -12.64 18.22 -6.90
C SER A 215 -13.79 18.79 -6.09
N VAL A 216 -14.25 20.00 -6.44
CA VAL A 216 -15.50 20.54 -5.87
C VAL A 216 -16.69 19.70 -6.38
N GLY A 217 -17.64 19.42 -5.50
CA GLY A 217 -18.80 18.58 -5.79
C GLY A 217 -18.61 17.13 -5.35
N GLU A 218 -19.19 16.20 -6.11
CA GLU A 218 -19.17 14.77 -5.80
C GLU A 218 -17.76 14.18 -5.97
N ASN A 219 -17.31 13.46 -4.95
CA ASN A 219 -16.09 12.65 -4.99
C ASN A 219 -16.39 11.27 -4.42
N VAL A 220 -15.64 10.26 -4.89
CA VAL A 220 -15.79 8.88 -4.43
C VAL A 220 -14.45 8.39 -3.88
N LEU A 221 -14.51 7.84 -2.67
CA LEU A 221 -13.46 7.06 -2.06
C LEU A 221 -13.78 5.59 -2.26
N GLY A 222 -12.81 4.82 -2.76
CA GLY A 222 -12.93 3.38 -2.99
C GLY A 222 -11.80 2.62 -2.31
N ALA A 223 -12.11 1.45 -1.78
CA ALA A 223 -11.12 0.52 -1.25
C ALA A 223 -11.43 -0.91 -1.71
N HIS A 224 -10.44 -1.62 -2.23
CA HIS A 224 -10.53 -3.06 -2.53
C HIS A 224 -9.66 -3.81 -1.54
N ILE A 225 -10.26 -4.69 -0.74
CA ILE A 225 -9.56 -5.37 0.37
C ILE A 225 -9.43 -6.85 0.08
N GLY A 226 -8.20 -7.35 0.19
CA GLY A 226 -7.83 -8.74 -0.01
C GLY A 226 -7.32 -9.41 1.26
N ASN A 227 -7.25 -10.73 1.23
CA ASN A 227 -6.96 -11.56 2.41
C ASN A 227 -5.59 -11.33 3.04
N GLY A 228 -4.58 -11.09 2.19
CA GLY A 228 -3.17 -11.03 2.58
C GLY A 228 -2.79 -12.13 3.59
N PHE A 229 -1.96 -11.76 4.56
CA PHE A 229 -1.61 -12.63 5.68
C PHE A 229 -2.59 -12.56 6.86
N TYR A 230 -3.64 -11.73 6.78
CA TYR A 230 -4.54 -11.47 7.90
C TYR A 230 -5.68 -12.49 7.99
N ALA A 231 -6.38 -12.74 6.87
CA ALA A 231 -7.59 -13.55 6.84
C ALA A 231 -7.54 -14.72 5.84
N GLY A 232 -6.33 -15.16 5.48
CA GLY A 232 -6.11 -16.29 4.55
C GLY A 232 -6.68 -17.61 5.08
N ASP A 233 -7.49 -18.29 4.26
CA ASP A 233 -8.16 -19.52 4.63
C ASP A 233 -7.33 -20.78 4.29
N GLN A 234 -7.38 -21.75 5.21
CA GLN A 234 -6.74 -23.05 5.05
C GLN A 234 -7.50 -23.90 4.01
N GLY A 235 -6.83 -24.45 3.00
CA GLY A 235 -7.33 -25.51 2.12
C GLY A 235 -7.62 -25.15 0.66
N ASP A 236 -7.75 -23.88 0.25
CA ASP A 236 -8.23 -23.60 -1.12
C ASP A 236 -7.13 -23.33 -2.17
N ARG A 237 -6.15 -22.41 -2.04
CA ARG A 237 -5.02 -22.28 -3.03
C ARG A 237 -3.68 -21.59 -2.63
N PHE A 238 -3.28 -21.36 -1.38
CA PHE A 238 -2.45 -22.25 -0.53
C PHE A 238 -1.75 -21.37 0.54
N PHE A 239 -1.38 -21.88 1.71
CA PHE A 239 -0.66 -21.15 2.77
C PHE A 239 0.31 -22.16 3.44
N TRP A 240 1.48 -21.72 3.87
CA TRP A 240 2.12 -22.12 5.15
C TRP A 240 3.23 -21.13 5.51
N PRO A 241 3.00 -20.27 6.51
CA PRO A 241 4.13 -19.87 7.35
C PRO A 241 3.89 -20.04 8.87
N LYS A 242 4.37 -21.18 9.38
CA LYS A 242 5.31 -21.30 10.52
C LYS A 242 6.00 -22.67 10.35
N TYR A 243 7.25 -22.70 9.92
CA TYR A 243 7.92 -23.95 9.49
C TYR A 243 8.41 -24.79 10.68
N GLU A 244 7.74 -25.93 10.88
CA GLU A 244 8.18 -27.27 11.33
C GLU A 244 6.92 -28.13 11.55
N ASP A 245 5.80 -27.50 11.92
CA ASP A 245 4.55 -28.16 12.31
C ASP A 245 3.35 -27.85 11.42
N ASN A 246 3.51 -27.02 10.37
CA ASN A 246 2.40 -26.61 9.50
C ASN A 246 1.28 -25.99 10.37
N THR A 247 1.51 -24.80 10.95
CA THR A 247 0.54 -24.14 11.87
C THR A 247 0.23 -22.65 11.66
N TYR A 248 0.42 -22.07 10.46
CA TYR A 248 -0.24 -20.80 10.10
C TYR A 248 -1.70 -20.74 10.60
N VAL A 249 -1.93 -19.82 11.53
CA VAL A 249 -3.24 -19.43 12.04
C VAL A 249 -3.51 -18.02 11.55
N ARG A 250 -4.62 -17.84 10.84
CA ARG A 250 -5.08 -16.50 10.42
C ARG A 250 -5.29 -15.61 11.64
N TYR A 251 -5.00 -14.32 11.50
CA TYR A 251 -5.17 -13.34 12.56
C TYR A 251 -6.63 -12.91 12.76
N GLY A 252 -7.40 -12.90 11.67
CA GLY A 252 -8.79 -12.48 11.64
C GLY A 252 -9.69 -13.39 10.83
N ASN A 253 -10.98 -13.40 11.19
CA ASN A 253 -12.01 -14.14 10.47
C ASN A 253 -12.72 -13.29 9.41
N GLU A 254 -12.65 -11.96 9.51
CA GLU A 254 -13.39 -10.98 8.69
C GLU A 254 -12.40 -9.95 8.15
N LEU A 255 -12.54 -9.48 6.92
CA LEU A 255 -11.73 -8.37 6.42
C LEU A 255 -12.22 -7.05 6.99
N CYS A 256 -11.30 -6.32 7.63
CA CYS A 256 -11.59 -5.02 8.21
C CYS A 256 -10.87 -3.92 7.41
N PHE A 257 -11.56 -2.82 7.19
CA PHE A 257 -11.06 -1.60 6.59
C PHE A 257 -11.19 -0.45 7.58
N PHE A 258 -10.19 0.42 7.58
CA PHE A 258 -10.12 1.63 8.36
C PHE A 258 -9.54 2.73 7.49
N ALA A 259 -10.16 3.90 7.50
CA ALA A 259 -9.67 5.09 6.84
C ALA A 259 -10.15 6.39 7.49
N GLU A 260 -9.26 7.38 7.50
CA GLU A 260 -9.56 8.79 7.78
C GLU A 260 -9.00 9.67 6.68
N LEU A 261 -9.86 10.49 6.06
CA LEU A 261 -9.47 11.51 5.10
C LEU A 261 -9.53 12.88 5.79
N HIS A 262 -8.36 13.46 6.00
CA HIS A 262 -8.16 14.77 6.61
C HIS A 262 -8.16 15.85 5.55
N LEU A 263 -9.12 16.78 5.63
CA LEU A 263 -9.32 17.87 4.70
C LEU A 263 -9.01 19.19 5.39
N SER A 264 -7.96 19.87 4.95
CA SER A 264 -7.57 21.19 5.44
C SER A 264 -7.97 22.27 4.44
N TYR A 265 -8.41 23.43 4.94
CA TYR A 265 -8.83 24.57 4.13
C TYR A 265 -8.04 25.83 4.45
N GLU A 266 -8.10 26.81 3.54
CA GLU A 266 -7.37 28.09 3.67
C GLU A 266 -7.82 28.92 4.88
N ASP A 267 -9.08 28.80 5.30
CA ASP A 267 -9.61 29.49 6.49
C ASP A 267 -9.19 28.84 7.81
N GLY A 268 -8.35 27.80 7.77
CA GLY A 268 -7.89 27.05 8.93
C GLY A 268 -8.90 25.99 9.42
N SER A 269 -10.07 25.85 8.78
CA SER A 269 -10.98 24.75 9.10
C SER A 269 -10.40 23.39 8.67
N HIS A 270 -10.74 22.37 9.44
CA HIS A 270 -10.31 21.00 9.24
C HIS A 270 -11.50 20.05 9.38
N VAL A 271 -11.74 19.24 8.36
CA VAL A 271 -12.84 18.27 8.30
C VAL A 271 -12.24 16.87 8.16
N VAL A 272 -12.83 15.89 8.83
CA VAL A 272 -12.41 14.48 8.73
C VAL A 272 -13.55 13.64 8.20
N GLU A 273 -13.34 13.02 7.05
CA GLU A 273 -14.21 11.99 6.52
C GLU A 273 -13.71 10.62 6.98
N ILE A 274 -14.56 9.86 7.66
CA ILE A 274 -14.16 8.60 8.28
C ILE A 274 -14.77 7.39 7.57
N SER A 275 -14.14 6.24 7.81
CA SER A 275 -14.77 4.92 7.71
C SER A 275 -15.82 4.77 8.82
N ASP A 276 -17.07 4.54 8.39
CA ASP A 276 -18.29 4.50 9.19
C ASP A 276 -19.35 3.66 8.47
N ASP A 277 -20.58 3.64 9.00
CA ASP A 277 -21.73 2.94 8.44
C ASP A 277 -22.30 3.57 7.15
N LYS A 278 -21.76 4.72 6.70
CA LYS A 278 -22.15 5.36 5.44
C LYS A 278 -21.39 4.80 4.24
N TRP A 279 -20.35 4.00 4.48
CA TRP A 279 -19.72 3.21 3.42
C TRP A 279 -20.64 2.11 2.96
N ARG A 280 -20.52 1.73 1.68
CA ARG A 280 -21.19 0.58 1.11
C ARG A 280 -20.20 -0.49 0.71
N VAL A 281 -20.61 -1.75 0.79
CA VAL A 281 -19.80 -2.93 0.52
C VAL A 281 -20.43 -3.83 -0.53
N ALA A 282 -19.58 -4.47 -1.33
CA ALA A 282 -19.97 -5.51 -2.28
C ALA A 282 -18.89 -6.61 -2.36
N PRO A 283 -19.27 -7.85 -2.73
CA PRO A 283 -18.31 -8.89 -3.04
C PRO A 283 -17.35 -8.48 -4.16
N SER A 284 -16.11 -8.96 -4.07
CA SER A 284 -15.07 -8.69 -5.05
C SER A 284 -15.22 -9.52 -6.34
N ALA A 285 -14.72 -9.02 -7.47
CA ALA A 285 -14.54 -9.81 -8.69
C ALA A 285 -13.37 -10.79 -8.58
N THR A 286 -12.42 -10.49 -7.71
CA THR A 286 -11.41 -11.42 -7.24
C THR A 286 -12.05 -12.32 -6.19
N LEU A 287 -12.38 -13.54 -6.59
CA LEU A 287 -13.13 -14.57 -5.84
C LEU A 287 -12.23 -15.38 -4.89
N LEU A 288 -10.95 -15.46 -5.22
CA LEU A 288 -9.94 -16.05 -4.36
C LEU A 288 -8.72 -15.16 -4.43
N ALA A 289 -8.18 -14.78 -3.28
CA ALA A 289 -6.94 -14.03 -3.17
C ALA A 289 -6.02 -14.73 -2.18
N ASN A 290 -4.86 -15.14 -2.65
CA ASN A 290 -3.81 -15.72 -1.83
C ASN A 290 -2.45 -15.18 -2.28
N ILE A 291 -1.67 -14.70 -1.31
CA ILE A 291 -0.41 -14.02 -1.57
C ILE A 291 0.60 -14.87 -2.35
N TYR A 292 0.54 -16.20 -2.24
CA TYR A 292 1.43 -17.14 -2.91
C TYR A 292 0.96 -17.45 -4.33
N ALA A 293 1.01 -16.47 -5.22
CA ALA A 293 0.78 -16.65 -6.67
C ALA A 293 -0.59 -17.26 -7.05
N SER A 294 -1.61 -17.13 -6.19
CA SER A 294 -2.91 -17.72 -6.47
C SER A 294 -4.05 -16.74 -6.28
N GLU A 295 -4.64 -16.38 -7.41
CA GLU A 295 -5.80 -15.53 -7.48
C GLU A 295 -6.83 -16.12 -8.44
N THR A 296 -8.12 -15.95 -8.16
CA THR A 296 -9.17 -16.21 -9.16
C THR A 296 -9.95 -14.92 -9.37
N HIS A 297 -9.90 -14.39 -10.58
CA HIS A 297 -10.60 -13.17 -10.95
C HIS A 297 -11.66 -13.46 -12.01
N ASP A 298 -12.91 -13.09 -11.73
CA ASP A 298 -14.03 -13.18 -12.67
C ASP A 298 -14.43 -11.80 -13.18
N ARG A 299 -13.99 -11.47 -14.39
CA ARG A 299 -14.15 -10.13 -14.96
C ARG A 299 -15.62 -9.76 -15.21
N ARG A 300 -16.50 -10.75 -15.30
CA ARG A 300 -17.96 -10.56 -15.45
C ARG A 300 -18.58 -9.92 -14.21
N LEU A 301 -17.96 -10.10 -13.05
CA LEU A 301 -18.42 -9.57 -11.76
C LEU A 301 -17.78 -8.22 -11.42
N TYR A 302 -16.80 -7.75 -12.19
CA TYR A 302 -16.10 -6.50 -11.91
C TYR A 302 -17.02 -5.28 -12.11
N PRO A 303 -17.29 -4.50 -11.06
CA PRO A 303 -18.22 -3.38 -11.13
C PRO A 303 -17.55 -2.17 -11.80
N ILE A 304 -17.62 -2.07 -13.13
CA ILE A 304 -16.92 -1.02 -13.89
C ILE A 304 -17.31 0.38 -13.37
N GLY A 305 -16.31 1.17 -12.99
CA GLY A 305 -16.47 2.55 -12.51
C GLY A 305 -16.93 2.67 -11.05
N TRP A 306 -16.95 1.59 -10.27
CA TRP A 306 -17.42 1.58 -8.87
C TRP A 306 -16.75 2.61 -7.95
N ASP A 307 -15.50 2.94 -8.23
CA ASP A 307 -14.64 3.83 -7.49
C ASP A 307 -14.67 5.29 -8.01
N ALA A 308 -15.60 5.61 -8.91
CA ALA A 308 -15.77 6.94 -9.49
C ALA A 308 -17.20 7.51 -9.27
N PRO A 309 -17.37 8.85 -9.34
CA PRO A 309 -18.67 9.50 -9.39
C PRO A 309 -19.60 8.92 -10.46
N GLY A 310 -20.91 8.94 -10.21
CA GLY A 310 -21.94 8.47 -11.15
C GLY A 310 -22.20 6.96 -11.21
N PHE A 311 -21.52 6.15 -10.39
CA PHE A 311 -21.83 4.72 -10.25
C PHE A 311 -23.09 4.47 -9.40
N ASP A 312 -23.99 3.60 -9.87
CA ASP A 312 -25.17 3.17 -9.12
C ASP A 312 -24.82 2.05 -8.13
N ASP A 313 -24.69 2.43 -6.86
CA ASP A 313 -24.39 1.51 -5.75
C ASP A 313 -25.64 1.00 -5.02
N SER A 314 -26.84 1.21 -5.56
CA SER A 314 -28.10 0.86 -4.87
C SER A 314 -28.19 -0.61 -4.44
N SER A 315 -27.51 -1.50 -5.17
CA SER A 315 -27.41 -2.93 -4.87
C SER A 315 -26.38 -3.31 -3.79
N TRP A 316 -25.48 -2.39 -3.43
CA TRP A 316 -24.43 -2.62 -2.43
C TRP A 316 -25.02 -2.52 -1.02
N LYS A 317 -24.49 -3.28 -0.06
CA LYS A 317 -24.99 -3.26 1.32
C LYS A 317 -24.29 -2.15 2.11
N PRO A 318 -24.91 -1.55 3.13
CA PRO A 318 -24.18 -0.72 4.09
C PRO A 318 -23.05 -1.53 4.77
N ALA A 319 -21.91 -0.89 5.02
CA ALA A 319 -20.82 -1.47 5.77
C ALA A 319 -21.21 -1.68 7.24
N LYS A 320 -20.73 -2.77 7.85
CA LYS A 320 -20.90 -3.03 9.28
C LYS A 320 -19.68 -2.57 10.03
N GLY A 321 -19.88 -2.00 11.22
CA GLY A 321 -18.79 -1.86 12.19
C GLY A 321 -18.27 -3.24 12.58
N LEU A 322 -16.96 -3.38 12.75
CA LEU A 322 -16.26 -4.60 13.16
C LEU A 322 -15.39 -4.32 14.40
N THR A 323 -14.95 -5.37 15.08
CA THR A 323 -14.14 -5.24 16.32
C THR A 323 -12.69 -4.83 16.07
N GLY A 324 -12.21 -4.98 14.84
CA GLY A 324 -10.82 -4.68 14.47
C GLY A 324 -9.79 -5.62 15.11
N PRO A 325 -8.50 -5.42 14.79
CA PRO A 325 -7.39 -6.17 15.33
C PRO A 325 -6.99 -5.65 16.72
N ARG A 326 -6.20 -6.44 17.47
CA ARG A 326 -5.69 -6.04 18.80
C ARG A 326 -4.47 -5.12 18.72
N GLY A 327 -3.76 -5.11 17.59
CA GLY A 327 -2.53 -4.35 17.43
C GLY A 327 -2.77 -2.85 17.28
N ALA A 328 -1.84 -2.05 17.77
CA ALA A 328 -1.89 -0.59 17.65
C ALA A 328 -1.65 -0.16 16.20
N LEU A 329 -2.39 0.86 15.75
CA LEU A 329 -2.11 1.50 14.46
C LEU A 329 -0.74 2.18 14.51
N LYS A 330 0.10 1.86 13.53
CA LYS A 330 1.43 2.43 13.36
C LYS A 330 1.69 2.81 11.92
N TYR A 331 2.48 3.85 11.72
CA TYR A 331 2.90 4.26 10.40
C TYR A 331 3.76 3.18 9.70
N GLN A 332 3.50 2.97 8.41
CA GLN A 332 4.36 2.17 7.52
C GLN A 332 5.67 2.93 7.26
N SER A 333 6.70 2.61 8.05
CA SER A 333 7.98 3.32 8.00
C SER A 333 8.93 2.76 6.93
N GLN A 334 8.79 1.48 6.60
CA GLN A 334 9.54 0.83 5.51
C GLN A 334 9.10 1.35 4.12
N PRO A 335 9.96 1.24 3.09
CA PRO A 335 9.55 1.49 1.71
C PRO A 335 8.31 0.67 1.33
N PRO A 336 7.37 1.27 0.59
CA PRO A 336 6.23 0.55 0.03
C PRO A 336 6.70 -0.42 -1.04
N VAL A 337 5.91 -1.46 -1.28
CA VAL A 337 6.09 -2.32 -2.46
C VAL A 337 5.59 -1.56 -3.67
N VAL A 338 6.41 -1.42 -4.70
CA VAL A 338 6.05 -0.76 -5.96
C VAL A 338 6.48 -1.60 -7.16
N LEU A 339 5.94 -1.29 -8.33
CA LEU A 339 6.34 -1.93 -9.58
C LEU A 339 7.51 -1.13 -10.19
N HIS A 340 8.68 -1.76 -10.29
CA HIS A 340 9.93 -1.06 -10.67
C HIS A 340 10.22 -1.12 -12.17
N GLU A 341 10.26 -2.34 -12.71
CA GLU A 341 10.63 -2.59 -14.10
C GLU A 341 9.52 -3.35 -14.81
N THR A 342 9.42 -3.16 -16.12
CA THR A 342 8.56 -3.97 -16.98
C THR A 342 9.44 -4.70 -17.97
N SER A 343 9.29 -6.01 -18.05
CA SER A 343 10.00 -6.87 -19.00
C SER A 343 9.02 -7.66 -19.86
N THR A 344 9.52 -8.15 -20.99
CA THR A 344 8.78 -9.07 -21.86
C THR A 344 9.54 -10.39 -21.93
N PRO A 345 8.86 -11.53 -22.12
CA PRO A 345 9.51 -12.82 -22.28
C PRO A 345 10.60 -12.79 -23.38
N ILE A 346 11.75 -13.40 -23.12
CA ILE A 346 12.83 -13.53 -24.11
C ILE A 346 12.62 -14.72 -25.03
N LYS A 347 11.78 -15.68 -24.63
CA LYS A 347 11.45 -16.88 -25.40
C LYS A 347 10.02 -17.34 -25.09
N GLU A 348 9.34 -17.82 -26.12
CA GLU A 348 8.04 -18.46 -26.05
C GLU A 348 8.11 -19.84 -26.71
N THR A 349 7.47 -20.84 -26.11
CA THR A 349 7.21 -22.14 -26.72
C THR A 349 5.73 -22.51 -26.60
N SER A 350 5.25 -23.39 -27.49
CA SER A 350 3.88 -23.91 -27.46
C SER A 350 3.92 -25.44 -27.43
N PRO A 351 4.10 -26.08 -26.25
CA PRO A 351 4.30 -27.52 -26.16
C PRO A 351 3.08 -28.33 -26.65
N ARG A 352 1.88 -27.75 -26.60
CA ARG A 352 0.64 -28.35 -27.09
C ARG A 352 -0.41 -27.28 -27.38
N PRO A 353 -1.44 -27.57 -28.21
CA PRO A 353 -2.53 -26.64 -28.45
C PRO A 353 -3.20 -26.20 -27.13
N GLY A 354 -3.43 -24.90 -26.97
CA GLY A 354 -4.03 -24.34 -25.76
C GLY A 354 -3.06 -24.09 -24.60
N THR A 355 -1.75 -24.21 -24.82
CA THR A 355 -0.72 -23.91 -23.82
C THR A 355 0.46 -23.17 -24.45
N ILE A 356 0.91 -22.10 -23.79
CA ILE A 356 2.20 -21.45 -24.06
C ILE A 356 3.06 -21.44 -22.79
N CYS A 357 4.37 -21.48 -23.00
CA CYS A 357 5.38 -21.38 -21.97
C CYS A 357 6.35 -20.25 -22.30
N LEU A 358 6.62 -19.40 -21.31
CA LEU A 358 7.40 -18.18 -21.45
C LEU A 358 8.65 -18.29 -20.57
N ASP A 359 9.80 -17.89 -21.09
CA ASP A 359 11.04 -17.70 -20.34
C ASP A 359 11.34 -16.19 -20.24
N LEU A 360 11.45 -15.69 -19.02
CA LEU A 360 11.77 -14.29 -18.73
C LEU A 360 13.26 -13.99 -18.83
N GLY A 361 14.10 -15.02 -18.92
CA GLY A 361 15.56 -14.92 -18.94
C GLY A 361 16.18 -14.75 -17.55
N GLN A 362 15.41 -14.20 -16.61
CA GLN A 362 15.84 -13.95 -15.24
C GLN A 362 14.75 -14.42 -14.26
N ASN A 363 15.17 -15.10 -13.19
CA ASN A 363 14.29 -15.39 -12.06
C ASN A 363 14.16 -14.13 -11.19
N SER A 364 12.93 -13.67 -10.96
CA SER A 364 12.66 -12.43 -10.22
C SER A 364 11.33 -12.53 -9.46
N SER A 365 11.11 -11.64 -8.49
CA SER A 365 9.77 -11.37 -7.95
C SER A 365 8.96 -10.58 -8.97
N ILE A 366 7.76 -11.07 -9.32
CA ILE A 366 6.96 -10.54 -10.41
C ILE A 366 5.47 -10.48 -10.07
N MET A 367 4.79 -9.57 -10.76
CA MET A 367 3.34 -9.51 -10.94
C MET A 367 3.06 -9.55 -12.45
N THR A 368 2.25 -10.51 -12.89
CA THR A 368 1.99 -10.68 -14.33
C THR A 368 0.90 -9.73 -14.79
N GLU A 369 1.05 -9.16 -15.98
CA GLU A 369 -0.05 -8.54 -16.70
C GLU A 369 -0.31 -9.34 -17.99
N ILE A 370 -1.57 -9.67 -18.24
CA ILE A 370 -1.96 -10.28 -19.51
C ILE A 370 -3.02 -9.43 -20.18
N GLU A 371 -2.93 -9.35 -21.50
CA GLU A 371 -3.96 -8.78 -22.37
C GLU A 371 -4.47 -9.90 -23.28
N VAL A 372 -5.78 -10.14 -23.26
CA VAL A 372 -6.40 -11.31 -23.87
C VAL A 372 -7.77 -10.96 -24.43
N GLU A 373 -8.22 -11.67 -25.45
CA GLU A 373 -9.52 -11.48 -26.09
C GLU A 373 -10.18 -12.85 -26.26
N GLY A 374 -11.48 -12.94 -26.00
CA GLY A 374 -12.20 -14.20 -26.07
C GLY A 374 -13.67 -14.09 -25.68
N GLU A 375 -14.37 -15.21 -25.69
CA GLU A 375 -15.78 -15.27 -25.31
C GLU A 375 -15.95 -15.18 -23.78
N ALA A 376 -17.10 -14.66 -23.35
CA ALA A 376 -17.47 -14.55 -21.95
C ALA A 376 -17.42 -15.93 -21.25
N GLY A 377 -16.84 -15.97 -20.04
CA GLY A 377 -16.70 -17.21 -19.26
C GLY A 377 -15.51 -18.09 -19.66
N SER A 378 -14.72 -17.67 -20.66
CA SER A 378 -13.46 -18.30 -21.01
C SER A 378 -12.47 -18.23 -19.85
N GLU A 379 -11.85 -19.36 -19.50
CA GLU A 379 -10.87 -19.44 -18.41
C GLU A 379 -9.44 -19.48 -18.94
N ILE A 380 -8.58 -18.68 -18.31
CA ILE A 380 -7.14 -18.66 -18.52
C ILE A 380 -6.46 -19.02 -17.20
N ILE A 381 -5.58 -20.01 -17.24
CA ILE A 381 -4.81 -20.48 -16.10
C ILE A 381 -3.35 -20.14 -16.28
N ILE A 382 -2.78 -19.45 -15.30
CA ILE A 382 -1.40 -18.95 -15.31
C ILE A 382 -0.67 -19.63 -14.16
N ARG A 383 0.39 -20.36 -14.50
CA ARG A 383 1.27 -21.04 -13.56
C ARG A 383 2.65 -20.42 -13.60
N TYR A 384 3.36 -20.54 -12.49
CA TYR A 384 4.66 -19.94 -12.25
C TYR A 384 5.68 -21.01 -11.83
N GLY A 385 6.91 -20.88 -12.30
CA GLY A 385 7.99 -21.80 -11.94
C GLY A 385 9.37 -21.21 -12.11
N GLU A 386 10.32 -21.75 -11.34
CA GLU A 386 11.75 -21.42 -11.46
C GLU A 386 12.47 -22.39 -12.40
N THR A 387 11.88 -23.56 -12.66
CA THR A 387 12.40 -24.60 -13.54
C THR A 387 11.33 -25.17 -14.48
N THR A 388 11.76 -25.79 -15.58
CA THR A 388 10.88 -26.41 -16.57
C THR A 388 11.33 -27.83 -16.92
N TYR A 389 10.40 -28.62 -17.44
CA TYR A 389 10.71 -29.84 -18.20
C TYR A 389 11.32 -29.49 -19.57
N GLU A 390 11.78 -30.50 -20.31
CA GLU A 390 12.36 -30.33 -21.65
C GLU A 390 11.38 -29.70 -22.66
N ASP A 391 10.08 -29.93 -22.49
CA ASP A 391 9.02 -29.35 -23.33
C ASP A 391 8.69 -27.89 -22.98
N GLY A 392 9.30 -27.35 -21.91
CA GLY A 392 9.09 -25.99 -21.40
C GLY A 392 7.94 -25.85 -20.41
N THR A 393 7.20 -26.92 -20.11
CA THR A 393 6.18 -26.88 -19.05
C THR A 393 6.81 -26.76 -17.67
N ILE A 394 6.08 -26.16 -16.73
CA ILE A 394 6.60 -25.92 -15.38
C ILE A 394 6.92 -27.24 -14.68
N CYS A 395 8.08 -27.26 -14.03
CA CYS A 395 8.56 -28.36 -13.22
C CYS A 395 8.85 -27.86 -11.81
N MET A 396 8.25 -28.51 -10.81
CA MET A 396 8.67 -28.42 -9.40
C MET A 396 9.42 -29.70 -9.03
N PRO A 397 10.76 -29.68 -9.00
CA PRO A 397 11.56 -30.89 -8.79
C PRO A 397 11.56 -31.36 -7.33
N ASP A 398 11.38 -30.45 -6.37
CA ASP A 398 11.33 -30.78 -4.95
C ASP A 398 9.99 -31.48 -4.61
N PRO A 399 10.02 -32.72 -4.08
CA PRO A 399 8.81 -33.43 -3.65
C PRO A 399 7.94 -32.65 -2.66
N LEU A 400 8.54 -31.81 -1.81
CA LEU A 400 7.81 -30.98 -0.84
C LEU A 400 6.91 -29.94 -1.53
N PHE A 401 7.36 -29.42 -2.68
CA PHE A 401 6.65 -28.40 -3.45
C PHE A 401 5.97 -28.96 -4.69
N LYS A 402 5.93 -30.29 -4.85
CA LYS A 402 5.41 -30.92 -6.08
C LYS A 402 3.97 -30.54 -6.38
N GLU A 403 3.16 -30.32 -5.34
CA GLU A 403 1.78 -29.87 -5.52
C GLU A 403 1.66 -28.48 -6.13
N PHE A 404 2.66 -27.60 -5.96
CA PHE A 404 2.64 -26.23 -6.48
C PHE A 404 2.66 -26.21 -8.01
N GLU A 405 3.21 -27.25 -8.64
CA GLU A 405 3.21 -27.41 -10.10
C GLU A 405 1.80 -27.40 -10.70
N THR A 406 0.78 -27.83 -9.95
CA THR A 406 -0.58 -27.99 -10.47
C THR A 406 -1.66 -27.30 -9.65
N LYS A 407 -1.49 -27.15 -8.34
CA LYS A 407 -2.52 -26.63 -7.42
C LYS A 407 -2.42 -25.11 -7.18
N VAL A 408 -1.23 -24.53 -7.30
CA VAL A 408 -0.99 -23.10 -7.12
C VAL A 408 -0.96 -22.43 -8.49
N TYR A 409 -1.93 -21.55 -8.75
CA TYR A 409 -2.05 -20.82 -10.00
C TYR A 409 -2.99 -19.64 -9.88
N SER A 410 -2.87 -18.71 -10.82
CA SER A 410 -3.86 -17.68 -11.06
C SER A 410 -4.84 -18.07 -12.17
N LYS A 411 -6.10 -17.71 -11.98
CA LYS A 411 -7.20 -17.94 -12.93
C LYS A 411 -7.85 -16.61 -13.27
N PHE A 412 -7.97 -16.32 -14.57
CA PHE A 412 -8.71 -15.19 -15.09
C PHE A 412 -9.90 -15.68 -15.94
N ILE A 413 -11.10 -15.19 -15.65
CA ILE A 413 -12.34 -15.51 -16.38
C ILE A 413 -12.80 -14.26 -17.13
N LEU A 414 -12.89 -14.37 -18.46
CA LEU A 414 -13.21 -13.25 -19.34
C LEU A 414 -14.67 -12.78 -19.23
N ALA A 415 -14.89 -11.48 -19.38
CA ALA A 415 -16.21 -10.89 -19.53
C ALA A 415 -16.76 -11.02 -20.95
N GLY A 416 -15.90 -11.21 -21.95
CA GLY A 416 -16.28 -11.31 -23.36
C GLY A 416 -16.73 -9.99 -23.94
N THR A 417 -15.95 -8.92 -23.73
CA THR A 417 -16.32 -7.54 -24.12
C THR A 417 -16.36 -7.29 -25.63
N GLY A 418 -15.92 -8.25 -26.45
CA GLY A 418 -15.69 -8.07 -27.89
C GLY A 418 -14.42 -7.29 -28.22
N GLY A 419 -13.55 -7.07 -27.23
CA GLY A 419 -12.25 -6.46 -27.38
C GLY A 419 -11.26 -7.01 -26.36
N LYS A 420 -10.15 -6.31 -26.19
CA LYS A 420 -9.08 -6.75 -25.29
C LYS A 420 -9.45 -6.54 -23.82
N GLU A 421 -9.16 -7.53 -23.00
CA GLU A 421 -9.32 -7.51 -21.55
C GLU A 421 -7.94 -7.64 -20.90
N HIS A 422 -7.71 -6.83 -19.86
CA HIS A 422 -6.47 -6.82 -19.10
C HIS A 422 -6.69 -7.47 -17.75
N TRP A 423 -5.70 -8.24 -17.29
CA TRP A 423 -5.66 -8.74 -15.93
C TRP A 423 -4.26 -8.62 -15.36
N THR A 424 -4.20 -8.10 -14.14
CA THR A 424 -3.05 -8.19 -13.24
C THR A 424 -3.56 -8.64 -11.88
N PRO A 425 -2.78 -9.40 -11.09
CA PRO A 425 -3.23 -9.79 -9.77
C PRO A 425 -3.46 -8.59 -8.85
N ASP A 426 -4.53 -8.65 -8.07
CA ASP A 426 -4.84 -7.60 -7.09
C ASP A 426 -4.03 -7.76 -5.79
N PHE A 427 -3.81 -9.00 -5.35
CA PHE A 427 -3.34 -9.28 -3.98
C PHE A 427 -2.29 -10.40 -3.89
N CYS A 428 -1.67 -10.78 -5.01
CA CYS A 428 -0.61 -11.79 -5.03
C CYS A 428 0.58 -11.38 -5.87
N PHE A 429 1.74 -11.91 -5.52
CA PHE A 429 2.96 -11.85 -6.32
C PHE A 429 3.63 -13.23 -6.27
N THR A 430 4.70 -13.41 -7.04
CA THR A 430 5.45 -14.67 -7.05
C THR A 430 6.90 -14.45 -7.45
N SER A 431 7.78 -15.38 -7.07
CA SER A 431 9.09 -15.50 -7.72
C SER A 431 8.97 -16.49 -8.89
N ALA A 432 9.39 -16.08 -10.09
CA ALA A 432 9.42 -16.97 -11.25
C ALA A 432 10.39 -16.50 -12.33
N ARG A 433 10.91 -17.48 -13.08
CA ARG A 433 11.56 -17.26 -14.38
C ARG A 433 10.69 -17.73 -15.53
N TYR A 434 9.84 -18.73 -15.30
CA TYR A 434 9.02 -19.35 -16.32
C TYR A 434 7.55 -19.19 -15.99
N ILE A 435 6.76 -18.86 -17.01
CA ILE A 435 5.30 -18.74 -16.90
C ILE A 435 4.66 -19.70 -17.89
N GLN A 436 3.72 -20.51 -17.43
CA GLN A 436 2.90 -21.36 -18.30
C GLN A 436 1.47 -20.85 -18.29
N ILE A 437 0.97 -20.48 -19.46
CA ILE A 437 -0.40 -20.01 -19.66
C ILE A 437 -1.16 -21.07 -20.45
N SER A 438 -2.33 -21.47 -19.93
CA SER A 438 -3.16 -22.53 -20.52
C SER A 438 -4.63 -22.15 -20.54
N TRP A 439 -5.35 -22.60 -21.56
CA TRP A 439 -6.76 -22.30 -21.77
C TRP A 439 -7.48 -23.46 -22.50
N ARG A 440 -8.81 -23.50 -22.42
CA ARG A 440 -9.59 -24.49 -23.17
C ARG A 440 -9.70 -24.08 -24.65
N LEU A 441 -9.56 -25.05 -25.56
CA LEU A 441 -9.59 -24.82 -27.01
C LEU A 441 -11.00 -24.39 -27.48
N ALA A 442 -11.24 -23.08 -27.41
CA ALA A 442 -12.26 -22.28 -28.10
C ALA A 442 -11.86 -20.78 -28.12
N LEU A 443 -10.61 -20.47 -27.75
CA LEU A 443 -10.09 -19.12 -27.53
C LEU A 443 -9.00 -18.77 -28.55
N ILE A 444 -9.09 -17.58 -29.14
CA ILE A 444 -8.06 -16.98 -29.98
C ILE A 444 -7.20 -16.07 -29.09
N ILE A 445 -6.09 -16.58 -28.55
CA ILE A 445 -5.09 -15.71 -27.91
C ILE A 445 -4.19 -15.13 -29.00
N ARG A 446 -4.26 -13.82 -29.24
CA ARG A 446 -3.31 -13.13 -30.12
C ARG A 446 -1.96 -13.01 -29.40
N ARG A 447 -0.93 -13.67 -29.93
CA ARG A 447 0.44 -13.86 -29.39
C ARG A 447 1.21 -12.59 -28.93
N ASN A 448 0.77 -11.37 -29.26
CA ASN A 448 1.54 -10.13 -29.03
C ASN A 448 1.11 -9.31 -27.80
N SER A 449 0.58 -9.94 -26.74
CA SER A 449 -0.26 -9.22 -25.76
C SER A 449 0.07 -9.55 -24.28
N ILE A 450 1.28 -10.00 -23.95
CA ILE A 450 1.66 -10.36 -22.57
C ILE A 450 2.76 -9.40 -22.07
N ILE A 451 2.49 -8.67 -20.99
CA ILE A 451 3.37 -7.65 -20.40
C ILE A 451 3.71 -8.11 -18.97
N ILE A 452 4.99 -8.15 -18.58
CA ILE A 452 5.36 -8.71 -17.28
C ILE A 452 5.97 -7.60 -16.43
N ARG A 453 5.40 -7.35 -15.26
CA ARG A 453 5.85 -6.31 -14.34
C ARG A 453 6.67 -6.96 -13.22
N ILE A 454 7.87 -6.44 -12.99
CA ILE A 454 8.78 -6.88 -11.96
C ILE A 454 8.44 -6.12 -10.68
N VAL A 455 8.28 -6.87 -9.59
CA VAL A 455 8.01 -6.36 -8.25
C VAL A 455 9.34 -6.31 -7.52
N GLU A 456 9.67 -5.18 -6.93
CA GLU A 456 10.89 -5.04 -6.13
C GLU A 456 10.57 -4.20 -4.88
N ASP A 457 11.18 -4.58 -3.75
CA ASP A 457 10.97 -3.94 -2.44
C ASP A 457 12.17 -3.06 -2.03
N LEU A 458 13.17 -2.94 -2.91
CA LEU A 458 14.48 -2.38 -2.57
C LEU A 458 15.02 -1.44 -3.63
N VAL A 459 15.37 -0.23 -3.21
CA VAL A 459 16.24 0.66 -3.99
C VAL A 459 17.68 0.13 -3.89
N SER A 460 18.28 -0.24 -5.01
CA SER A 460 19.70 -0.61 -5.05
C SER A 460 20.60 0.53 -4.56
N LEU A 461 21.36 0.28 -3.49
CA LEU A 461 22.32 1.23 -2.90
C LEU A 461 23.77 0.98 -3.33
N SER A 462 24.00 -0.01 -4.19
CA SER A 462 25.34 -0.40 -4.61
C SER A 462 25.37 -0.91 -6.04
N TYR A 463 26.26 -0.35 -6.86
CA TYR A 463 26.56 -0.83 -8.20
C TYR A 463 27.97 -1.44 -8.22
N ARG A 464 28.13 -2.61 -8.83
CA ARG A 464 29.43 -3.27 -9.00
C ARG A 464 29.53 -3.84 -10.40
N ASP A 465 30.32 -3.20 -11.24
CA ASP A 465 30.77 -3.74 -12.52
C ASP A 465 32.25 -4.12 -12.42
N LYS A 466 32.61 -5.28 -12.96
CA LYS A 466 33.98 -5.76 -13.05
C LYS A 466 34.17 -6.34 -14.43
N SER A 467 35.17 -5.85 -15.16
CA SER A 467 35.69 -6.53 -16.34
C SER A 467 36.22 -7.91 -15.93
N ASN A 468 35.54 -8.97 -16.33
CA ASN A 468 36.12 -10.32 -16.31
C ASN A 468 37.09 -10.39 -17.51
N ILE A 469 38.38 -10.15 -17.24
CA ILE A 469 39.47 -10.40 -18.20
C ILE A 469 39.85 -11.87 -18.14
#